data_AF-A0A379UT92-F1
#
_entry.id   AF-A0A379UT92-F1
#
_cell.length_a   1.000
_cell.length_b   1.000
_cell.length_c   1.000
_cell.angle_alpha   90.00
_cell.angle_beta   90.00
_cell.angle_gamma   90.00
#
_symmetry.space_group_name_H-M   'P 1'
#
loop_
_entity.id
_entity.type
_entity.pdbx_description
1 polymer ?
#
loop_
_entity_poly.entity_id
_entity_poly.type
_entity_poly.pdbx_seq_one_letter_code
_entity_poly.pdbx_strand_id
1 'polypeptide(L)'
;MIAEITHRYGFDKPLHERYFKMLRDYLSFDFGDSLFRSASVLTLIKDSLPVSITLGLWSTLIIYLVSIPLGIRKAVHNGSRFDVWSSAFIIIGYAIPAFLFAILLIVFFAGGSYYDIFPLRGLVSANFDTLPWYQKITDYLWHITLPVLATVIGGFAALTMLTKNSFLDEVRKQYVVTARAKGVSEKNILWKHVFRNAMLLVIAGFPATFISMFFTGSLLIEVMFSLNGLGLLGYEATVSRDYPVMFGTLYIFTLIGLLLNILSDISYTLVDPRIDFEGR
;
A
#
# COMPACT_ATOMS: atom_id res chain seq x y z
N MET A 1 -28.87 -31.62 5.50
CA MET A 1 -27.66 -30.79 5.67
C MET A 1 -26.50 -31.26 4.81
N ILE A 2 -25.93 -32.46 4.99
CA ILE A 2 -24.80 -32.94 4.15
C ILE A 2 -25.18 -33.01 2.66
N ALA A 3 -26.31 -33.64 2.31
CA ALA A 3 -26.77 -33.73 0.92
C ALA A 3 -27.04 -32.36 0.26
N GLU A 4 -27.50 -31.38 1.03
CA GLU A 4 -27.73 -30.02 0.56
C GLU A 4 -26.41 -29.28 0.29
N ILE A 5 -25.41 -29.48 1.15
CA ILE A 5 -24.04 -28.99 0.94
C ILE A 5 -23.41 -29.68 -0.27
N THR A 6 -23.57 -31.01 -0.42
CA THR A 6 -23.07 -31.78 -1.55
C THR A 6 -23.59 -31.22 -2.87
N HIS A 7 -24.91 -31.00 -2.97
CA HIS A 7 -25.55 -30.46 -4.16
C HIS A 7 -25.21 -28.97 -4.39
N ARG A 8 -25.18 -28.15 -3.33
CA ARG A 8 -24.87 -26.70 -3.44
C ARG A 8 -23.45 -26.46 -3.95
N TYR A 9 -22.47 -27.24 -3.48
CA TYR A 9 -21.06 -27.14 -3.90
C TYR A 9 -20.72 -28.00 -5.13
N GLY A 10 -21.73 -28.66 -5.72
CA GLY A 10 -21.60 -29.48 -6.91
C GLY A 10 -20.72 -30.71 -6.70
N PHE A 11 -20.54 -31.19 -5.46
CA PHE A 11 -19.73 -32.36 -5.15
C PHE A 11 -20.32 -33.66 -5.73
N ASP A 12 -21.57 -33.61 -6.18
CA ASP A 12 -22.29 -34.63 -6.94
C ASP A 12 -21.92 -34.67 -8.44
N LYS A 13 -21.22 -33.64 -8.95
CA LYS A 13 -20.87 -33.51 -10.38
C LYS A 13 -19.41 -33.86 -10.67
N PRO A 14 -19.10 -34.28 -11.92
CA PRO A 14 -17.73 -34.46 -12.36
C PRO A 14 -16.87 -33.20 -12.16
N LEU A 15 -15.57 -33.38 -11.87
CA LEU A 15 -14.64 -32.28 -11.57
C LEU A 15 -14.59 -31.20 -12.67
N HIS A 16 -14.66 -31.59 -13.93
CA HIS A 16 -14.61 -30.65 -15.06
C HIS A 16 -15.86 -29.75 -15.11
N GLU A 17 -17.07 -30.29 -14.87
CA GLU A 17 -18.29 -29.48 -14.81
C GLU A 17 -18.23 -28.44 -13.69
N ARG A 18 -17.71 -28.84 -12.52
CA ARG A 18 -17.52 -27.93 -11.38
C ARG A 18 -16.52 -26.83 -11.71
N TYR A 19 -15.43 -27.17 -12.38
CA TYR A 19 -14.40 -26.22 -12.78
C TYR A 19 -14.93 -25.17 -13.76
N PHE A 20 -15.61 -25.59 -14.84
CA PHE A 20 -16.19 -24.66 -15.80
C PHE A 20 -17.33 -23.81 -15.21
N LYS A 21 -18.13 -24.40 -14.31
CA LYS A 21 -19.13 -23.64 -13.55
C LYS A 21 -18.45 -22.55 -12.70
N MET A 22 -17.43 -22.92 -11.91
CA MET A 22 -16.66 -21.98 -11.10
C MET A 22 -16.06 -20.85 -11.95
N LEU A 23 -15.47 -21.17 -13.10
CA LEU A 23 -14.94 -20.14 -14.01
C LEU A 23 -16.04 -19.17 -14.47
N ARG A 24 -17.21 -19.67 -14.87
CA ARG A 24 -18.34 -18.83 -15.30
C ARG A 24 -18.86 -17.95 -14.17
N ASP A 25 -18.99 -18.52 -12.98
CA ASP A 25 -19.46 -17.82 -11.78
C ASP A 25 -18.46 -16.69 -11.43
N TYR A 26 -17.16 -16.98 -11.45
CA TYR A 26 -16.10 -16.01 -11.14
C TYR A 26 -15.98 -14.90 -12.18
N LEU A 27 -16.21 -15.20 -13.47
CA LEU A 27 -16.30 -14.19 -14.53
C LEU A 27 -17.50 -13.25 -14.32
N SER A 28 -18.55 -13.73 -13.64
CA SER A 28 -19.73 -12.94 -13.28
C SER A 28 -19.63 -12.34 -11.87
N PHE A 29 -18.47 -12.44 -11.21
CA PHE A 29 -18.22 -12.03 -9.82
C PHE A 29 -19.15 -12.69 -8.78
N ASP A 30 -19.64 -13.88 -9.08
CA ASP A 30 -20.35 -14.74 -8.14
C ASP A 30 -19.36 -15.72 -7.49
N PHE A 31 -19.04 -15.46 -6.24
CA PHE A 31 -18.14 -16.30 -5.44
C PHE A 31 -18.91 -17.20 -4.46
N GLY A 32 -20.24 -17.15 -4.48
CA GLY A 32 -21.11 -17.82 -3.53
C GLY A 32 -21.18 -17.15 -2.15
N ASP A 33 -21.60 -17.94 -1.17
CA ASP A 33 -21.81 -17.52 0.21
C ASP A 33 -20.70 -18.03 1.13
N SER A 34 -20.44 -17.28 2.20
CA SER A 34 -19.54 -17.71 3.25
C SER A 34 -20.12 -18.93 3.99
N LEU A 35 -19.23 -19.85 4.37
CA LEU A 35 -19.62 -21.04 5.15
C LEU A 35 -19.93 -20.71 6.62
N PHE A 36 -19.33 -19.64 7.15
CA PHE A 36 -19.40 -19.28 8.57
C PHE A 36 -20.10 -17.95 8.82
N ARG A 37 -20.22 -17.10 7.80
CA ARG A 37 -20.93 -15.82 7.86
C ARG A 37 -22.20 -15.92 7.01
N SER A 38 -23.29 -15.38 7.54
CA SER A 38 -24.58 -15.31 6.83
C SER A 38 -24.59 -14.16 5.79
N ALA A 39 -23.58 -14.12 4.92
CA ALA A 39 -23.40 -13.08 3.91
C ALA A 39 -22.72 -13.65 2.66
N SER A 40 -23.03 -13.05 1.50
CA SER A 40 -22.35 -13.38 0.27
C SER A 40 -20.91 -12.90 0.29
N VAL A 41 -20.01 -13.67 -0.33
CA VAL A 41 -18.58 -13.36 -0.38
C VAL A 41 -18.32 -12.00 -1.03
N LEU A 42 -19.08 -11.65 -2.08
CA LEU A 42 -18.96 -10.36 -2.76
C LEU A 42 -19.26 -9.19 -1.82
N THR A 43 -20.27 -9.30 -0.95
CA THR A 43 -20.60 -8.26 0.03
C THR A 43 -19.48 -8.10 1.06
N LEU A 44 -18.98 -9.22 1.60
CA LEU A 44 -17.86 -9.20 2.53
C LEU A 44 -16.62 -8.51 1.93
N ILE A 45 -16.30 -8.82 0.67
CA ILE A 45 -15.19 -8.19 -0.05
C ILE A 45 -15.44 -6.69 -0.24
N LYS A 46 -16.65 -6.28 -0.64
CA LYS A 46 -16.99 -4.86 -0.85
C LYS A 46 -16.89 -4.05 0.44
N ASP A 47 -17.29 -4.62 1.56
CA ASP A 47 -17.23 -3.95 2.87
C ASP A 47 -15.78 -3.85 3.37
N SER A 48 -14.94 -4.82 3.02
CA SER A 48 -13.53 -4.86 3.45
C SER A 48 -12.58 -4.08 2.55
N LEU A 49 -12.89 -3.92 1.26
CA LEU A 49 -12.02 -3.28 0.28
C LEU A 49 -11.63 -1.82 0.64
N PRO A 50 -12.54 -0.95 1.11
CA PRO A 50 -12.21 0.43 1.48
C PRO A 50 -11.11 0.52 2.54
N VAL A 51 -11.10 -0.40 3.50
CA VAL A 51 -10.10 -0.41 4.59
C VAL A 51 -8.70 -0.62 4.04
N SER A 52 -8.51 -1.65 3.22
CA SER A 52 -7.20 -1.96 2.63
C SER A 52 -6.75 -0.88 1.65
N ILE A 53 -7.69 -0.30 0.86
CA ILE A 53 -7.39 0.84 -0.02
C ILE A 53 -6.93 2.05 0.80
N THR A 54 -7.63 2.37 1.89
CA THR A 54 -7.28 3.47 2.79
C THR A 54 -5.86 3.33 3.33
N LEU A 55 -5.52 2.15 3.86
CA LEU A 55 -4.17 1.91 4.40
C LEU A 55 -3.11 2.02 3.30
N GLY A 56 -3.34 1.40 2.14
CA GLY A 56 -2.42 1.47 1.00
C GLY A 56 -2.22 2.90 0.48
N LEU A 57 -3.30 3.65 0.32
CA LEU A 57 -3.29 5.00 -0.23
C LEU A 57 -2.59 5.99 0.69
N TRP A 58 -3.01 6.08 1.96
CA TRP A 58 -2.44 7.03 2.90
C TRP A 58 -0.97 6.74 3.19
N SER A 59 -0.61 5.45 3.33
CA SER A 59 0.78 5.06 3.54
C SER A 59 1.64 5.44 2.35
N THR A 60 1.20 5.14 1.13
CA THR A 60 1.95 5.48 -0.09
C THR A 60 2.10 7.00 -0.24
N LEU A 61 1.03 7.76 -0.03
CA LEU A 61 1.08 9.22 -0.11
C LEU A 61 2.06 9.82 0.90
N ILE A 62 2.00 9.40 2.17
CA ILE A 62 2.90 9.92 3.21
C ILE A 62 4.35 9.51 2.93
N ILE A 63 4.58 8.26 2.51
CA ILE A 63 5.92 7.79 2.12
C ILE A 63 6.48 8.68 1.02
N TYR A 64 5.72 8.98 -0.04
CA TYR A 64 6.15 9.85 -1.12
C TYR A 64 6.38 11.30 -0.66
N LEU A 65 5.43 11.87 0.09
CA LEU A 65 5.50 13.24 0.59
C LEU A 65 6.70 13.49 1.51
N VAL A 66 7.11 12.49 2.29
CA VAL A 66 8.26 12.61 3.21
C VAL A 66 9.57 12.21 2.53
N SER A 67 9.58 11.08 1.80
CA SER A 67 10.81 10.50 1.25
C SER A 67 11.37 11.30 0.08
N ILE A 68 10.52 11.94 -0.75
CA ILE A 68 10.99 12.73 -1.89
C ILE A 68 11.75 13.97 -1.39
N PRO A 69 11.19 14.86 -0.55
CA PRO A 69 11.94 16.01 -0.04
C PRO A 69 13.18 15.59 0.76
N LEU A 70 13.08 14.52 1.56
CA LEU A 70 14.20 14.01 2.33
C LEU A 70 15.33 13.50 1.41
N GLY A 71 15.00 12.72 0.38
CA GLY A 71 15.94 12.20 -0.60
C GLY A 71 16.62 13.30 -1.40
N ILE A 72 15.87 14.31 -1.84
CA ILE A 72 16.41 15.50 -2.53
C ILE A 72 17.38 16.24 -1.60
N ARG A 73 16.97 16.52 -0.36
CA ARG A 73 17.81 17.24 0.60
C ARG A 73 19.10 16.48 0.90
N LYS A 74 19.05 15.14 0.96
CA LYS A 74 20.21 14.26 1.13
C LYS A 74 21.12 14.25 -0.09
N ALA A 75 20.57 14.28 -1.31
CA ALA A 75 21.38 14.36 -2.52
C ALA A 75 22.13 15.69 -2.64
N VAL A 76 21.45 16.82 -2.32
CA VAL A 76 22.06 18.15 -2.35
C VAL A 76 23.17 18.30 -1.30
N HIS A 77 23.02 17.70 -0.13
CA HIS A 77 24.00 17.73 0.96
C HIS A 77 24.74 16.39 1.09
N ASN A 78 25.01 15.72 -0.02
CA ASN A 78 25.62 14.39 -0.02
C ASN A 78 26.98 14.40 0.70
N GLY A 79 27.21 13.44 1.59
CA GLY A 79 28.43 13.36 2.41
C GLY A 79 28.47 14.32 3.62
N SER A 80 27.44 15.15 3.82
CA SER A 80 27.34 16.00 5.02
C SER A 80 26.95 15.19 6.27
N ARG A 81 27.12 15.79 7.45
CA ARG A 81 26.61 15.23 8.72
C ARG A 81 25.11 14.95 8.67
N PHE A 82 24.33 15.80 7.98
CA PHE A 82 22.90 15.58 7.79
C PHE A 82 22.63 14.29 7.02
N ASP A 83 23.38 14.04 5.94
CA ASP A 83 23.23 12.83 5.14
C ASP A 83 23.57 11.57 5.96
N VAL A 84 24.65 11.60 6.75
CA VAL A 84 25.06 10.47 7.60
C VAL A 84 24.00 10.17 8.69
N TRP A 85 23.61 11.17 9.48
CA TRP A 85 22.66 10.98 10.58
C TRP A 85 21.26 10.62 10.08
N SER A 86 20.77 11.26 9.02
CA SER A 86 19.49 10.88 8.43
C SER A 86 19.52 9.46 7.86
N SER A 87 20.62 9.03 7.23
CA SER A 87 20.77 7.64 6.78
C SER A 87 20.74 6.66 7.93
N ALA A 88 21.42 6.96 9.04
CA ALA A 88 21.40 6.11 10.23
C ALA A 88 19.98 5.95 10.77
N PHE A 89 19.23 7.05 10.92
CA PHE A 89 17.83 7.00 11.37
C PHE A 89 16.94 6.23 10.38
N ILE A 90 17.16 6.43 9.08
CA ILE A 90 16.44 5.71 8.02
C ILE A 90 16.65 4.20 8.15
N ILE A 91 17.90 3.76 8.30
CA ILE A 91 18.27 2.34 8.38
C ILE A 91 17.75 1.73 9.68
N ILE A 92 17.85 2.44 10.81
CA ILE A 92 17.31 1.97 12.09
C ILE A 92 15.79 1.80 12.00
N GLY A 93 15.07 2.79 11.46
CA GLY A 93 13.62 2.69 11.28
C GLY A 93 13.22 1.53 10.38
N TYR A 94 13.94 1.34 9.27
CA TYR A 94 13.72 0.23 8.34
C TYR A 94 14.01 -1.15 8.95
N ALA A 95 14.94 -1.24 9.90
CA ALA A 95 15.24 -2.48 10.59
C ALA A 95 14.12 -2.94 11.54
N ILE A 96 13.19 -2.05 11.90
CA ILE A 96 12.04 -2.38 12.74
C ILE A 96 10.92 -2.95 11.86
N PRO A 97 10.49 -4.21 12.06
CA PRO A 97 9.33 -4.75 11.39
C PRO A 97 8.07 -3.92 11.66
N ALA A 98 7.31 -3.59 10.62
CA ALA A 98 6.14 -2.71 10.71
C ALA A 98 5.12 -3.17 11.77
N PHE A 99 4.88 -4.48 11.90
CA PHE A 99 3.96 -5.03 12.90
C PHE A 99 4.49 -4.88 14.35
N LEU A 100 5.81 -4.99 14.57
CA LEU A 100 6.39 -4.74 15.89
C LEU A 100 6.25 -3.27 16.25
N PHE A 101 6.47 -2.38 15.29
CA PHE A 101 6.24 -0.96 15.48
C PHE A 101 4.76 -0.66 15.75
N ALA A 102 3.83 -1.35 15.08
CA ALA A 102 2.40 -1.27 15.37
C ALA A 102 2.09 -1.63 16.83
N ILE A 103 2.65 -2.74 17.34
CA ILE A 103 2.46 -3.16 18.74
C ILE A 103 2.98 -2.08 19.70
N LEU A 104 4.16 -1.51 19.42
CA LEU A 104 4.70 -0.40 20.22
C LEU A 104 3.75 0.80 20.20
N LEU A 105 3.25 1.19 19.03
CA LEU A 105 2.29 2.30 18.92
C LEU A 105 1.01 2.02 19.71
N ILE A 106 0.47 0.81 19.64
CA ILE A 106 -0.72 0.41 20.39
C ILE A 106 -0.47 0.54 21.90
N VAL A 107 0.62 -0.05 22.42
CA VAL A 107 0.93 -0.05 23.85
C VAL A 107 1.11 1.37 24.39
N PHE A 108 1.82 2.23 23.66
CA PHE A 108 2.14 3.57 24.12
C PHE A 108 1.00 4.57 23.93
N PHE A 109 0.20 4.46 22.86
CA PHE A 109 -0.72 5.52 22.45
C PHE A 109 -2.21 5.15 22.47
N ALA A 110 -2.55 3.87 22.59
CA ALA A 110 -3.94 3.39 22.55
C ALA A 110 -4.29 2.39 23.67
N GLY A 111 -3.31 1.74 24.29
CA GLY A 111 -3.51 0.66 25.25
C GLY A 111 -3.82 1.10 26.68
N GLY A 112 -4.02 2.39 26.94
CA GLY A 112 -4.31 2.94 28.27
C GLY A 112 -3.18 2.83 29.32
N SER A 113 -2.06 2.18 28.98
CA SER A 113 -0.93 1.96 29.89
C SER A 113 -0.02 3.19 30.04
N TYR A 114 0.03 4.04 29.01
CA TYR A 114 0.85 5.26 28.99
C TYR A 114 0.03 6.46 28.54
N TYR A 115 -0.17 6.59 27.22
CA TYR A 115 -1.00 7.61 26.61
C TYR A 115 -2.25 6.93 26.02
N ASP A 116 -3.43 7.44 26.35
CA ASP A 116 -4.72 6.96 25.83
C ASP A 116 -5.28 7.98 24.86
N ILE A 117 -4.53 8.21 23.77
CA ILE A 117 -4.79 9.30 22.84
C ILE A 117 -5.51 8.79 21.60
N PHE A 118 -5.24 7.57 21.15
CA PHE A 118 -5.74 7.04 19.89
C PHE A 118 -6.60 5.79 20.10
N PRO A 119 -7.55 5.51 19.20
CA PRO A 119 -8.40 4.34 19.30
C PRO A 119 -7.61 3.06 19.03
N LEU A 120 -8.02 1.99 19.74
CA LEU A 120 -7.42 0.66 19.59
C LEU A 120 -7.82 -0.06 18.31
N ARG A 121 -9.02 0.24 17.80
CA ARG A 121 -9.64 -0.52 16.70
C ARG A 121 -10.61 0.32 15.87
N GLY A 122 -10.91 -0.18 14.68
CA GLY A 122 -11.90 0.41 13.77
C GLY A 122 -11.36 1.62 13.00
N LEU A 123 -12.07 1.99 11.93
CA LEU A 123 -11.73 3.17 11.11
C LEU A 123 -12.48 4.44 11.52
N VAL A 124 -13.55 4.31 12.30
CA VAL A 124 -14.42 5.40 12.72
C VAL A 124 -15.08 5.04 14.07
N SER A 125 -15.50 6.06 14.80
CA SER A 125 -16.25 5.92 16.05
C SER A 125 -17.67 5.38 15.83
N ALA A 126 -18.26 4.76 16.85
CA ALA A 126 -19.63 4.21 16.77
C ALA A 126 -20.70 5.28 16.49
N ASN A 127 -20.45 6.54 16.82
CA ASN A 127 -21.35 7.68 16.58
C ASN A 127 -21.06 8.41 15.26
N PHE A 128 -20.21 7.86 14.38
CA PHE A 128 -19.75 8.53 13.16
C PHE A 128 -20.88 9.07 12.27
N ASP A 129 -22.00 8.35 12.16
CA ASP A 129 -23.13 8.78 11.34
C ASP A 129 -23.77 10.07 11.83
N THR A 130 -23.75 10.29 13.14
CA THR A 130 -24.33 11.45 13.82
C THR A 130 -23.39 12.66 13.88
N LEU A 131 -22.10 12.49 13.57
CA LEU A 131 -21.13 13.58 13.61
C LEU A 131 -21.34 14.56 12.45
N PRO A 132 -21.11 15.87 12.64
CA PRO A 132 -21.01 16.81 11.53
C PRO A 132 -19.80 16.50 10.64
N TRP A 133 -19.85 16.90 9.36
CA TRP A 133 -18.87 16.51 8.33
C TRP A 133 -17.40 16.78 8.71
N TYR A 134 -17.12 17.87 9.43
CA TYR A 134 -15.76 18.22 9.86
C TYR A 134 -15.27 17.28 10.97
N GLN A 135 -16.15 16.88 11.88
CA GLN A 135 -15.82 15.91 12.93
C GLN A 135 -15.64 14.50 12.36
N LYS A 136 -16.39 14.14 11.31
CA LYS A 136 -16.17 12.88 10.59
C LYS A 136 -14.75 12.80 10.02
N ILE A 137 -14.23 13.88 9.44
CA ILE A 137 -12.87 13.91 8.91
C ILE A 137 -11.84 13.76 10.03
N THR A 138 -12.00 14.49 11.13
CA THR A 138 -11.07 14.39 12.26
C THR A 138 -11.12 13.02 12.93
N ASP A 139 -12.32 12.45 13.10
CA ASP A 139 -12.52 11.11 13.66
C ASP A 139 -11.84 10.04 12.79
N TYR A 140 -12.05 10.10 11.48
CA TYR A 140 -11.42 9.21 10.53
C TYR A 140 -9.88 9.33 10.55
N LEU A 141 -9.34 10.56 10.48
CA LEU A 141 -7.90 10.79 10.54
C LEU A 141 -7.30 10.30 11.87
N TRP A 142 -8.03 10.49 12.97
CA TRP A 142 -7.64 10.02 14.28
C TRP A 142 -7.52 8.49 14.33
N HIS A 143 -8.49 7.76 13.76
CA HIS A 143 -8.45 6.29 13.72
C HIS A 143 -7.35 5.73 12.82
N ILE A 144 -7.11 6.32 11.64
CA ILE A 144 -6.12 5.78 10.70
C ILE A 144 -4.68 6.15 11.07
N THR A 145 -4.46 7.11 11.98
CA THR A 145 -3.12 7.65 12.27
C THR A 145 -2.13 6.56 12.67
N LEU A 146 -2.46 5.74 13.67
CA LEU A 146 -1.53 4.70 14.13
C LEU A 146 -1.31 3.57 13.10
N PRO A 147 -2.36 3.00 12.47
CA PRO A 147 -2.19 2.02 11.39
C PRO A 147 -1.30 2.52 10.24
N VAL A 148 -1.51 3.77 9.82
CA VAL A 148 -0.76 4.37 8.71
C VAL A 148 0.68 4.66 9.13
N LEU A 149 0.92 5.23 10.32
CA LEU A 149 2.28 5.44 10.83
C LEU A 149 3.05 4.13 10.95
N ALA A 150 2.39 3.06 11.41
CA ALA A 150 2.97 1.73 11.48
C ALA A 150 3.39 1.20 10.11
N THR A 151 2.58 1.46 9.07
CA THR A 151 2.85 1.02 7.70
C THR A 151 3.97 1.84 7.06
N VAL A 152 3.99 3.16 7.30
CA VAL A 152 4.96 4.11 6.70
C VAL A 152 6.41 3.80 7.10
N ILE A 153 6.65 3.29 8.32
CA ILE A 153 8.02 3.02 8.80
C ILE A 153 8.78 2.01 7.94
N GLY A 154 8.08 1.06 7.30
CA GLY A 154 8.70 0.05 6.44
C GLY A 154 9.05 0.56 5.03
N GLY A 155 8.42 1.66 4.58
CA GLY A 155 8.49 2.08 3.17
C GLY A 155 9.40 3.29 2.89
N PHE A 156 9.70 4.13 3.88
CA PHE A 156 10.41 5.39 3.63
C PHE A 156 11.89 5.21 3.21
N ALA A 157 12.55 4.15 3.65
CA ALA A 157 13.97 3.96 3.42
C ALA A 157 14.31 3.71 1.96
N ALA A 158 13.61 2.77 1.32
CA ALA A 158 13.82 2.43 -0.07
C ALA A 158 13.57 3.65 -0.97
N LEU A 159 12.45 4.35 -0.79
CA LEU A 159 12.10 5.50 -1.61
C LEU A 159 13.03 6.70 -1.40
N THR A 160 13.45 6.95 -0.16
CA THR A 160 14.39 8.05 0.16
C THR A 160 15.74 7.81 -0.51
N MET A 161 16.26 6.58 -0.43
CA MET A 161 17.55 6.22 -1.04
C MET A 161 17.45 6.18 -2.56
N LEU A 162 16.35 5.66 -3.12
CA LEU A 162 16.08 5.71 -4.56
C LEU A 162 16.10 7.15 -5.05
N THR A 163 15.34 8.05 -4.40
CA THR A 163 15.31 9.47 -4.75
C THR A 163 16.71 10.10 -4.65
N LYS A 164 17.45 9.82 -3.56
CA LYS A 164 18.81 10.34 -3.40
C LYS A 164 19.71 9.92 -4.56
N ASN A 165 19.71 8.63 -4.88
CA ASN A 165 20.60 8.06 -5.90
C ASN A 165 20.24 8.57 -7.30
N SER A 166 18.95 8.61 -7.65
CA SER A 166 18.49 9.19 -8.92
C SER A 166 18.94 10.63 -9.09
N PHE A 167 18.89 11.45 -8.02
CA PHE A 167 19.38 12.82 -8.07
C PHE A 167 20.91 12.89 -8.27
N LEU A 168 21.67 12.05 -7.57
CA LEU A 168 23.13 12.02 -7.69
C LEU A 168 23.59 11.58 -9.08
N ASP A 169 22.87 10.65 -9.71
CA ASP A 169 23.17 10.17 -11.05
C ASP A 169 22.87 11.25 -12.10
N GLU A 170 21.74 11.95 -12.00
CA GLU A 170 21.41 13.06 -12.90
C GLU A 170 22.38 14.24 -12.79
N VAL A 171 22.87 14.57 -11.59
CA VAL A 171 23.84 15.67 -11.36
C VAL A 171 25.17 15.43 -12.11
N ARG A 172 25.53 14.17 -12.38
CA ARG A 172 26.79 13.79 -13.05
C ARG A 172 26.70 13.77 -14.57
N LYS A 173 25.52 14.01 -15.16
CA LYS A 173 25.31 13.93 -16.62
C LYS A 173 25.83 15.17 -17.36
N GLN A 174 26.20 14.96 -18.63
CA GLN A 174 26.78 16.01 -19.49
C GLN A 174 25.89 17.25 -19.64
N TYR A 175 24.55 17.11 -19.66
CA TYR A 175 23.66 18.27 -19.76
C TYR A 175 23.78 19.22 -18.56
N VAL A 176 24.12 18.70 -17.37
CA VAL A 176 24.36 19.50 -16.16
C VAL A 176 25.65 20.28 -16.28
N VAL A 177 26.72 19.64 -16.76
CA VAL A 177 28.01 20.30 -17.01
C VAL A 177 27.85 21.42 -18.03
N THR A 178 27.12 21.18 -19.11
CA THR A 178 26.82 22.20 -20.13
C THR A 178 25.98 23.35 -19.56
N ALA A 179 24.98 23.07 -18.71
CA ALA A 179 24.20 24.12 -18.05
C ALA A 179 25.05 24.98 -17.11
N ARG A 180 25.98 24.36 -16.38
CA ARG A 180 26.95 25.07 -15.52
C ARG A 180 27.90 25.93 -16.35
N ALA A 181 28.40 25.42 -17.48
CA ALA A 181 29.24 26.18 -18.41
C ALA A 181 28.52 27.38 -19.04
N LYS A 182 27.19 27.29 -19.21
CA LYS A 182 26.33 28.41 -19.65
C LYS A 182 26.02 29.43 -18.54
N GLY A 183 26.56 29.26 -17.33
CA GLY A 183 26.35 30.19 -16.21
C GLY A 183 24.99 30.06 -15.51
N VAL A 184 24.27 28.94 -15.72
CA VAL A 184 23.00 28.70 -15.02
C VAL A 184 23.27 28.46 -13.53
N SER A 185 22.49 29.09 -12.65
CA SER A 185 22.63 28.92 -11.20
C SER A 185 22.35 27.48 -10.75
N GLU A 186 23.10 26.99 -9.74
CA GLU A 186 22.94 25.62 -9.20
C GLU A 186 21.50 25.31 -8.77
N LYS A 187 20.80 26.30 -8.18
CA LYS A 187 19.37 26.15 -7.82
C LYS A 187 18.49 25.89 -9.05
N ASN A 188 18.73 26.60 -10.16
CA ASN A 188 17.98 26.39 -11.40
C ASN A 188 18.34 25.06 -12.05
N ILE A 189 19.61 24.65 -12.02
CA ILE A 189 20.05 23.34 -12.48
C ILE A 189 19.33 22.23 -11.73
N LEU A 190 19.31 22.29 -10.40
CA LEU A 190 18.67 21.29 -9.54
C LEU A 190 17.16 21.20 -9.78
N TRP A 191 16.44 22.33 -9.76
CA TRP A 191 14.97 22.31 -9.84
C TRP A 191 14.41 22.17 -11.26
N LYS A 192 15.06 22.71 -12.29
CA LYS A 192 14.52 22.67 -13.67
C LYS A 192 15.06 21.52 -14.50
N HIS A 193 16.30 21.11 -14.27
CA HIS A 193 16.95 20.08 -15.08
C HIS A 193 17.04 18.75 -14.33
N VAL A 194 17.66 18.72 -13.16
CA VAL A 194 17.88 17.48 -12.39
C VAL A 194 16.57 16.91 -11.86
N PHE A 195 15.76 17.72 -11.18
CA PHE A 195 14.51 17.26 -10.56
C PHE A 195 13.58 16.60 -11.58
N ARG A 196 13.37 17.24 -12.75
CA ARG A 196 12.47 16.72 -13.78
C ARG A 196 12.90 15.35 -14.29
N ASN A 197 14.20 15.11 -14.44
CA ASN A 197 14.71 13.84 -14.96
C ASN A 197 14.82 12.77 -13.86
N ALA A 198 15.30 13.14 -12.67
CA ALA A 198 15.50 12.21 -11.56
C ALA A 198 14.18 11.67 -11.00
N MET A 199 13.11 12.48 -11.08
CA MET A 199 11.78 12.10 -10.60
C MET A 199 11.05 11.11 -11.51
N LEU A 200 11.49 10.91 -12.76
CA LEU A 200 10.83 9.97 -13.68
C LEU A 200 10.77 8.57 -13.07
N LEU A 201 11.90 8.07 -12.56
CA LEU A 201 11.98 6.75 -11.91
C LEU A 201 11.12 6.68 -10.64
N VAL A 202 11.11 7.74 -9.85
CA VAL A 202 10.37 7.80 -8.58
C VAL A 202 8.85 7.80 -8.82
N ILE A 203 8.38 8.58 -9.81
CA ILE A 203 6.98 8.66 -10.20
C ILE A 203 6.53 7.35 -10.83
N ALA A 204 7.34 6.79 -11.72
CA ALA A 204 7.00 5.54 -12.39
C ALA A 204 6.95 4.34 -11.42
N GLY A 205 7.71 4.38 -10.32
CA GLY A 205 7.62 3.40 -9.24
C GLY A 205 6.39 3.53 -8.32
N PHE A 206 5.54 4.55 -8.49
CA PHE A 206 4.39 4.80 -7.62
C PHE A 206 3.38 3.64 -7.63
N PRO A 207 2.91 3.13 -8.79
CA PRO A 207 1.91 2.06 -8.79
C PRO A 207 2.45 0.77 -8.16
N ALA A 208 3.70 0.40 -8.45
CA ALA A 208 4.36 -0.74 -7.81
C ALA A 208 4.45 -0.60 -6.29
N THR A 209 4.79 0.60 -5.80
CA THR A 209 4.82 0.88 -4.35
C THR A 209 3.42 0.78 -3.73
N PHE A 210 2.41 1.34 -4.41
CA PHE A 210 1.02 1.26 -3.98
C PHE A 210 0.52 -0.19 -3.88
N ILE A 211 0.83 -1.03 -4.87
CA ILE A 211 0.58 -2.48 -4.81
C ILE A 211 1.27 -3.09 -3.60
N SER A 212 2.58 -2.86 -3.44
CA SER A 212 3.33 -3.43 -2.32
C SER A 212 2.69 -3.06 -0.97
N MET A 213 2.24 -1.82 -0.80
CA MET A 213 1.60 -1.34 0.43
C MET A 213 0.19 -1.94 0.62
N PHE A 214 -0.59 -2.04 -0.46
CA PHE A 214 -1.93 -2.61 -0.44
C PHE A 214 -1.93 -4.11 -0.05
N PHE A 215 -0.92 -4.88 -0.44
CA PHE A 215 -0.86 -6.32 -0.15
C PHE A 215 -0.02 -6.66 1.10
N THR A 216 1.18 -6.05 1.23
CA THR A 216 2.17 -6.49 2.23
C THR A 216 1.96 -5.82 3.58
N GLY A 217 1.55 -4.55 3.58
CA GLY A 217 1.30 -3.79 4.80
C GLY A 217 -0.06 -4.08 5.42
N SER A 218 -1.06 -4.44 4.61
CA SER A 218 -2.44 -4.43 5.05
C SER A 218 -2.76 -5.59 6.00
N LEU A 219 -2.37 -6.84 5.75
CA LEU A 219 -2.83 -7.97 6.58
C LEU A 219 -2.37 -7.86 8.04
N LEU A 220 -1.07 -7.72 8.30
CA LEU A 220 -0.56 -7.69 9.68
C LEU A 220 -1.04 -6.45 10.43
N ILE A 221 -1.08 -5.29 9.77
CA ILE A 221 -1.56 -4.05 10.38
C ILE A 221 -3.07 -4.12 10.61
N GLU A 222 -3.85 -4.67 9.68
CA GLU A 222 -5.28 -4.93 9.84
C GLU A 222 -5.55 -5.87 11.01
N VAL A 223 -4.76 -6.93 11.19
CA VAL A 223 -4.88 -7.83 12.34
C VAL A 223 -4.56 -7.10 13.66
N MET A 224 -3.44 -6.36 13.72
CA MET A 224 -3.02 -5.67 14.95
C MET A 224 -4.01 -4.59 15.41
N PHE A 225 -4.56 -3.82 14.47
CA PHE A 225 -5.56 -2.78 14.76
C PHE A 225 -7.01 -3.27 14.62
N SER A 226 -7.23 -4.58 14.42
CA SER A 226 -8.56 -5.19 14.23
C SER A 226 -9.42 -4.43 13.20
N LEU A 227 -8.81 -4.10 12.06
CA LEU A 227 -9.47 -3.42 10.95
C LEU A 227 -10.03 -4.46 9.99
N ASN A 228 -11.31 -4.32 9.63
CA ASN A 228 -12.04 -5.26 8.76
C ASN A 228 -11.62 -5.14 7.28
N GLY A 229 -10.34 -5.24 6.96
CA GLY A 229 -9.84 -5.19 5.58
C GLY A 229 -9.78 -6.54 4.89
N LEU A 230 -9.39 -6.52 3.61
CA LEU A 230 -9.30 -7.72 2.77
C LEU A 230 -8.21 -8.68 3.24
N GLY A 231 -7.13 -8.16 3.81
CA GLY A 231 -6.04 -8.97 4.36
C GLY A 231 -6.53 -9.79 5.55
N LEU A 232 -7.23 -9.14 6.49
CA LEU A 232 -7.85 -9.80 7.63
C LEU A 232 -8.93 -10.81 7.18
N LEU A 233 -9.80 -10.43 6.24
CA LEU A 233 -10.85 -11.30 5.70
C LEU A 233 -10.27 -12.59 5.09
N GLY A 234 -9.22 -12.46 4.28
CA GLY A 234 -8.54 -13.61 3.67
C GLY A 234 -7.82 -14.49 4.71
N TYR A 235 -7.19 -13.86 5.71
CA TYR A 235 -6.54 -14.57 6.82
C TYR A 235 -7.55 -15.40 7.64
N GLU A 236 -8.63 -14.76 8.09
CA GLU A 236 -9.69 -15.42 8.87
C GLU A 236 -10.35 -16.54 8.08
N ALA A 237 -10.61 -16.33 6.79
CA ALA A 237 -11.16 -17.37 5.91
C ALA A 237 -10.22 -18.57 5.77
N THR A 238 -8.90 -18.33 5.71
CA THR A 238 -7.90 -19.39 5.64
C THR A 238 -7.86 -20.21 6.94
N VAL A 239 -7.85 -19.53 8.09
CA VAL A 239 -7.83 -20.18 9.42
C VAL A 239 -9.11 -20.96 9.69
N SER A 240 -10.27 -20.39 9.34
CA SER A 240 -11.59 -21.03 9.53
C SER A 240 -11.93 -22.05 8.44
N ARG A 241 -11.13 -22.15 7.37
CA ARG A 241 -11.39 -22.98 6.19
C ARG A 241 -12.69 -22.61 5.47
N ASP A 242 -13.00 -21.31 5.44
CA ASP A 242 -14.08 -20.75 4.63
C ASP A 242 -13.64 -20.64 3.16
N TYR A 243 -13.67 -21.78 2.45
CA TYR A 243 -13.15 -21.87 1.07
C TYR A 243 -13.76 -20.84 0.10
N PRO A 244 -15.08 -20.57 0.09
CA PRO A 244 -15.65 -19.52 -0.76
C PRO A 244 -15.01 -18.15 -0.54
N VAL A 245 -14.87 -17.73 0.73
CA VAL A 245 -14.26 -16.44 1.07
C VAL A 245 -12.76 -16.44 0.75
N MET A 246 -12.05 -17.53 1.05
CA MET A 246 -10.62 -17.68 0.78
C MET A 246 -10.31 -17.56 -0.72
N PHE A 247 -11.06 -18.26 -1.58
CA PHE A 247 -10.85 -18.17 -3.03
C PHE A 247 -11.35 -16.86 -3.62
N GLY A 248 -12.48 -16.32 -3.12
CA GLY A 248 -12.99 -15.02 -3.57
C GLY A 248 -12.02 -13.88 -3.25
N THR A 249 -11.46 -13.85 -2.03
CA THR A 249 -10.44 -12.88 -1.65
C THR A 249 -9.17 -13.04 -2.47
N LEU A 250 -8.68 -14.27 -2.69
CA LEU A 250 -7.52 -14.54 -3.55
C LEU A 250 -7.74 -14.07 -4.99
N TYR A 251 -8.92 -14.32 -5.56
CA TYR A 251 -9.29 -13.87 -6.91
C TYR A 251 -9.26 -12.34 -7.00
N ILE A 252 -9.90 -11.65 -6.06
CA ILE A 252 -9.95 -10.19 -6.05
C ILE A 252 -8.59 -9.56 -5.81
N PHE A 253 -7.78 -10.11 -4.89
CA PHE A 253 -6.39 -9.70 -4.72
C PHE A 253 -5.62 -9.85 -6.04
N THR A 254 -5.69 -11.01 -6.68
CA THR A 254 -4.97 -11.25 -7.94
C THR A 254 -5.45 -10.31 -9.05
N LEU A 255 -6.75 -10.08 -9.17
CA LEU A 255 -7.34 -9.19 -10.18
C LEU A 255 -6.91 -7.73 -9.95
N ILE A 256 -7.00 -7.23 -8.72
CA ILE A 256 -6.55 -5.87 -8.38
C ILE A 256 -5.05 -5.74 -8.62
N GLY A 257 -4.26 -6.73 -8.21
CA GLY A 257 -2.81 -6.75 -8.46
C GLY A 257 -2.47 -6.71 -9.95
N LEU A 258 -3.16 -7.51 -10.77
CA LEU A 258 -3.01 -7.48 -12.23
C LEU A 258 -3.35 -6.11 -12.81
N LEU A 259 -4.50 -5.53 -12.44
CA LEU A 259 -4.92 -4.21 -12.91
C LEU A 259 -3.91 -3.12 -12.52
N LEU A 260 -3.43 -3.13 -11.28
CA LEU A 260 -2.44 -2.18 -10.81
C LEU A 260 -1.08 -2.36 -11.48
N ASN A 261 -0.67 -3.60 -11.81
CA ASN A 261 0.55 -3.86 -12.58
C ASN A 261 0.44 -3.32 -14.00
N ILE A 262 -0.69 -3.54 -14.68
CA ILE A 262 -0.94 -2.97 -16.01
C ILE A 262 -0.91 -1.43 -15.94
N LEU A 263 -1.53 -0.84 -14.92
CA LEU A 263 -1.46 0.61 -14.67
C LEU A 263 -0.02 1.07 -14.40
N SER A 264 0.80 0.24 -13.74
CA SER A 264 2.22 0.50 -13.54
C SER A 264 2.95 0.57 -14.88
N ASP A 265 2.80 -0.45 -15.73
CA ASP A 265 3.49 -0.53 -17.03
C ASP A 265 3.10 0.63 -17.95
N ILE A 266 1.81 1.01 -17.96
CA ILE A 266 1.33 2.19 -18.67
C ILE A 266 1.93 3.47 -18.07
N SER A 267 1.98 3.59 -16.75
CA SER A 267 2.58 4.77 -16.10
C SER A 267 4.07 4.92 -16.42
N TYR A 268 4.82 3.81 -16.49
CA TYR A 268 6.22 3.80 -16.91
C TYR A 268 6.41 4.37 -18.32
N THR A 269 5.62 3.91 -19.28
CA THR A 269 5.72 4.36 -20.69
C THR A 269 5.28 5.81 -20.89
N LEU A 270 4.26 6.27 -20.16
CA LEU A 270 3.80 7.65 -20.23
C LEU A 270 4.79 8.64 -19.60
N VAL A 271 5.45 8.24 -18.51
CA VAL A 271 6.40 9.10 -17.78
C VAL A 271 7.75 9.13 -18.49
N ASP A 272 8.25 7.99 -18.97
CA ASP A 272 9.48 7.92 -19.75
C ASP A 272 9.26 7.22 -21.10
N PRO A 273 8.92 7.98 -22.17
CA PRO A 273 8.70 7.41 -23.51
C PRO A 273 9.99 6.91 -24.18
N ARG A 274 11.16 7.00 -23.52
CA ARG A 274 12.41 6.39 -24.00
C ARG A 274 12.50 4.90 -23.63
N ILE A 275 11.65 4.44 -22.72
CA ILE A 275 11.49 3.03 -22.38
C ILE A 275 10.55 2.43 -23.42
N ASP A 276 11.14 2.00 -24.54
CA ASP A 276 10.42 1.29 -25.58
C ASP A 276 10.47 -0.22 -25.30
N PHE A 277 9.31 -0.88 -25.31
CA PHE A 277 9.22 -2.34 -25.14
C PHE A 277 9.65 -3.10 -26.40
N GLU A 278 9.95 -2.40 -27.50
CA GLU A 278 10.45 -2.98 -28.76
C GLU A 278 11.92 -3.44 -28.71
N GLY A 279 12.65 -3.20 -27.62
CA GLY A 279 14.07 -3.52 -27.48
C GLY A 279 14.39 -4.63 -26.47
N ARG A 280 13.86 -5.85 -26.66
CA ARG A 280 14.37 -7.07 -26.01
C ARG A 280 14.40 -8.26 -26.95
#